data_AF-A0A819A1T4-F1
#
_entry.id   AF-A0A819A1T4-F1
#
_cell.length_a   1.000
_cell.length_b   1.000
_cell.length_c   1.000
_cell.angle_alpha   90.00
_cell.angle_beta   90.00
_cell.angle_gamma   90.00
#
_symmetry.space_group_name_H-M   'P 1'
#
loop_
_entity.id
_entity.type
_entity.pdbx_description
1 polymer ?
#
loop_
_entity_poly.entity_id
_entity_poly.type
_entity_poly.pdbx_seq_one_letter_code
_entity_poly.pdbx_strand_id
1 'polypeptide(L)'
;MAIPIILRFWLLLIFMIPSILSSIFCLYYFLVDRTLRKALNNHVIIFILFLCLMYNITDIIWLIHYFRTSSSLSSTRIFCLIWVYSDYASYVSISCLTAWASVERHILIFHQNLIATQTKRFLFHYLPLIIFSAYPFIYYIVIFFILPCKTVPDYTMPRCGLVNCVYENASIGLWDGLANNIIPSFIIVIFSLALIGRVWYNKYRMGRRFQWRNYKKLTVQLLSISVLYSAFLFPPMLLYTAYSAGLSYDVGAEFYSSSLFFSYFVTLLIPCVCIVSLPELRTKLYKVTRMYRRAIPVISMRMLPISRLGDGRTARVAPALS
;
A
#
# COMPACT_ATOMS: atom_id res chain seq x y z
N MET A 1 19.77 15.79 10.70
CA MET A 1 18.79 16.46 11.58
C MET A 1 17.69 15.48 11.91
N ALA A 2 17.53 15.11 13.18
CA ALA A 2 16.45 14.22 13.62
C ALA A 2 15.08 14.91 13.49
N ILE A 3 14.09 14.19 12.94
CA ILE A 3 12.70 14.68 12.85
C ILE A 3 12.12 14.79 14.27
N PRO A 4 11.61 15.96 14.69
CA PRO A 4 11.02 16.15 16.02
C PRO A 4 9.89 15.15 16.31
N ILE A 5 9.82 14.66 17.54
CA ILE A 5 8.81 13.67 17.99
C ILE A 5 7.39 14.13 17.69
N ILE A 6 7.08 15.41 17.97
CA ILE A 6 5.76 16.00 17.70
C ILE A 6 5.40 15.96 16.22
N LEU A 7 6.37 16.14 15.32
CA LEU A 7 6.14 16.07 13.88
C LEU A 7 5.89 14.63 13.43
N ARG A 8 6.62 13.66 13.99
CA ARG A 8 6.40 12.22 13.74
C ARG A 8 4.98 11.81 14.13
N PHE A 9 4.50 12.27 15.29
CA PHE A 9 3.14 12.04 15.76
C PHE A 9 2.08 12.54 14.76
N TRP A 10 2.15 13.82 14.36
CA TRP A 10 1.15 14.40 13.45
C TRP A 10 1.17 13.77 12.07
N LEU A 11 2.36 13.47 11.54
CA LEU A 11 2.51 12.81 10.25
C LEU A 11 1.85 11.43 10.25
N LEU A 12 2.13 10.59 11.26
CA LEU A 12 1.50 9.27 11.34
C LEU A 12 -0.03 9.39 11.49
N LEU A 13 -0.51 10.29 12.34
CA LEU A 13 -1.95 10.47 12.57
C LEU A 13 -2.70 10.90 11.30
N ILE A 14 -2.16 11.88 10.57
CA ILE A 14 -2.77 12.42 9.33
C ILE A 14 -2.86 11.35 8.25
N PHE A 15 -1.86 10.47 8.12
CA PHE A 15 -1.87 9.42 7.11
C PHE A 15 -2.60 8.14 7.56
N MET A 16 -2.65 7.85 8.86
CA MET A 16 -3.33 6.67 9.41
C MET A 16 -4.85 6.72 9.18
N ILE A 17 -5.50 7.86 9.45
CA ILE A 17 -6.94 8.02 9.28
C ILE A 17 -7.40 7.69 7.85
N PRO A 18 -6.88 8.33 6.78
CA PRO A 18 -7.27 8.01 5.41
C PRO A 18 -6.83 6.60 5.01
N SER A 19 -5.72 6.08 5.55
CA SER A 19 -5.28 4.72 5.28
C SER A 19 -6.28 3.68 5.77
N ILE A 20 -6.75 3.78 7.02
CA ILE A 20 -7.75 2.88 7.61
C ILE A 20 -9.06 2.94 6.82
N LEU A 21 -9.56 4.15 6.54
CA LEU A 21 -10.78 4.34 5.74
C LEU A 21 -10.64 3.71 4.35
N SER A 22 -9.47 3.90 3.72
CA SER A 22 -9.18 3.35 2.40
C SER A 22 -9.11 1.83 2.41
N SER A 23 -8.47 1.24 3.41
CA SER A 23 -8.38 -0.21 3.60
C SER A 23 -9.76 -0.84 3.77
N ILE A 24 -10.59 -0.30 4.68
CA ILE A 24 -11.95 -0.81 4.93
C ILE A 24 -12.78 -0.72 3.65
N PHE A 25 -12.73 0.43 2.97
CA PHE A 25 -13.46 0.64 1.73
C PHE A 25 -13.03 -0.34 0.62
N CYS A 26 -11.73 -0.49 0.38
CA CYS A 26 -11.20 -1.42 -0.61
C CYS A 26 -11.54 -2.87 -0.27
N LEU A 27 -11.34 -3.29 0.98
CA LEU A 27 -11.66 -4.66 1.43
C LEU A 27 -13.14 -4.95 1.25
N TYR A 28 -14.02 -4.05 1.69
CA TYR A 28 -15.47 -4.18 1.47
C TYR A 28 -15.78 -4.33 -0.03
N TYR A 29 -15.21 -3.47 -0.87
CA TYR A 29 -15.45 -3.51 -2.31
C TYR A 29 -14.99 -4.82 -2.97
N PHE A 30 -13.78 -5.29 -2.63
CA PHE A 30 -13.24 -6.55 -3.15
C PHE A 30 -13.99 -7.78 -2.62
N LEU A 31 -14.44 -7.75 -1.36
CA LEU A 31 -15.12 -8.88 -0.74
C LEU A 31 -16.59 -8.97 -1.16
N VAL A 32 -17.28 -7.85 -1.41
CA VAL A 32 -18.69 -7.86 -1.82
C VAL A 32 -18.86 -8.20 -3.30
N ASP A 33 -18.03 -7.64 -4.18
CA ASP A 33 -18.13 -7.91 -5.61
C ASP A 33 -17.57 -9.30 -5.96
N ARG A 34 -18.46 -10.23 -6.29
CA ARG A 34 -18.10 -11.62 -6.64
C ARG A 34 -17.13 -11.70 -7.83
N THR A 35 -17.19 -10.77 -8.77
CA THR A 35 -16.31 -10.79 -9.95
C THR A 35 -14.89 -10.41 -9.56
N LEU A 36 -14.74 -9.38 -8.73
CA LEU A 36 -13.43 -8.95 -8.22
C LEU A 36 -12.85 -9.97 -7.26
N ARG A 37 -13.67 -10.55 -6.37
CA ARG A 37 -13.25 -11.58 -5.42
C ARG A 37 -12.71 -12.84 -6.11
N LYS A 38 -13.23 -13.20 -7.29
CA LYS A 38 -12.79 -14.39 -8.04
C LYS A 38 -11.54 -14.16 -8.90
N ALA A 39 -11.15 -12.90 -9.10
CA ALA A 39 -9.98 -12.59 -9.91
C ALA A 39 -8.70 -12.87 -9.10
N LEU A 40 -7.85 -13.78 -9.61
CA LEU A 40 -6.68 -14.30 -8.88
C LEU A 40 -5.75 -13.20 -8.39
N ASN A 41 -5.48 -12.21 -9.25
CA ASN A 41 -4.66 -11.04 -8.94
C ASN A 41 -5.16 -10.22 -7.73
N ASN A 42 -6.46 -10.28 -7.43
CA ASN A 42 -7.03 -9.55 -6.30
C ASN A 42 -6.83 -10.31 -4.98
N HIS A 43 -6.61 -11.64 -4.98
CA HIS A 43 -6.44 -12.41 -3.75
C HIS A 43 -5.25 -11.91 -2.92
N VAL A 44 -4.09 -11.70 -3.56
CA VAL A 44 -2.89 -11.22 -2.86
C VAL A 44 -3.09 -9.78 -2.37
N ILE A 45 -3.78 -8.94 -3.14
CA ILE A 45 -4.09 -7.56 -2.75
C ILE A 45 -5.06 -7.50 -1.56
N ILE A 46 -6.09 -8.36 -1.54
CA ILE A 46 -7.00 -8.48 -0.40
C ILE A 46 -6.20 -8.83 0.86
N PHE A 47 -5.27 -9.77 0.76
CA PHE A 47 -4.46 -10.19 1.90
C PHE A 47 -3.50 -9.09 2.37
N ILE A 48 -2.82 -8.40 1.44
CA ILE A 48 -1.97 -7.23 1.75
C ILE A 48 -2.79 -6.14 2.44
N LEU A 49 -3.98 -5.80 1.92
CA LEU A 49 -4.86 -4.79 2.52
C LEU A 49 -5.34 -5.18 3.91
N PHE A 50 -5.64 -6.47 4.13
CA PHE A 50 -6.00 -6.98 5.43
C PHE A 50 -4.85 -6.83 6.44
N LEU A 51 -3.64 -7.23 6.06
CA LEU A 51 -2.45 -7.04 6.90
C LEU A 51 -2.16 -5.56 7.15
N CYS A 52 -2.27 -4.68 6.14
CA CYS A 52 -2.11 -3.23 6.32
C CYS A 52 -3.15 -2.68 7.29
N LEU A 53 -4.41 -3.14 7.21
CA LEU A 53 -5.45 -2.73 8.14
C LEU A 53 -5.10 -3.17 9.58
N MET A 54 -4.72 -4.43 9.78
CA MET A 54 -4.28 -4.94 11.08
C MET A 54 -3.12 -4.10 11.63
N TYR A 55 -2.07 -3.92 10.83
CA TYR A 55 -0.90 -3.11 11.19
C TYR A 55 -1.24 -1.66 11.57
N ASN A 56 -2.17 -1.04 10.84
CA ASN A 56 -2.60 0.32 11.13
C ASN A 56 -3.43 0.44 12.41
N ILE A 57 -4.24 -0.57 12.76
CA ILE A 57 -5.07 -0.56 13.99
C ILE A 57 -4.31 -1.05 15.22
N THR A 58 -3.20 -1.76 15.05
CA THR A 58 -2.32 -2.22 16.14
C THR A 58 -1.09 -1.33 16.24
N ASP A 59 -0.12 -1.58 15.37
CA ASP A 59 1.26 -1.10 15.49
C ASP A 59 1.37 0.41 15.32
N ILE A 60 0.67 0.99 14.34
CA ILE A 60 0.68 2.44 14.15
C ILE A 60 0.00 3.17 15.31
N ILE A 61 -1.08 2.64 15.89
CA ILE A 61 -1.73 3.24 17.06
C ILE A 61 -0.79 3.22 18.27
N TRP A 62 -0.12 2.09 18.52
CA TRP A 62 0.86 1.97 19.61
C TRP A 62 2.06 2.90 19.41
N LEU A 63 2.53 3.05 18.16
CA LEU A 63 3.60 3.97 17.81
C LEU A 63 3.21 5.45 17.96
N ILE A 64 1.98 5.82 17.58
CA ILE A 64 1.44 7.17 17.80
C ILE A 64 1.32 7.46 19.30
N HIS A 65 0.87 6.49 20.10
CA HIS A 65 0.83 6.63 21.55
C HIS A 65 2.24 6.91 22.10
N TYR A 66 3.23 6.12 21.68
CA TYR A 66 4.62 6.32 22.06
C TYR A 66 5.14 7.73 21.71
N PHE A 67 4.90 8.23 20.50
CA PHE A 67 5.34 9.59 20.16
C PHE A 67 4.59 10.69 20.92
N ARG A 68 3.44 10.39 21.51
CA ARG A 68 2.71 11.33 22.37
C ARG A 68 3.24 11.33 23.80
N THR A 69 3.51 10.17 24.38
CA THR A 69 3.83 10.01 25.81
C THR A 69 5.31 9.80 26.09
N SER A 70 6.12 9.52 25.06
CA SER A 70 7.50 9.03 25.18
C SER A 70 7.63 7.72 25.97
N SER A 71 6.55 6.94 26.04
CA SER A 71 6.49 5.66 26.76
C SER A 71 5.64 4.65 25.99
N SER A 72 5.94 3.36 26.17
CA SER A 72 5.09 2.28 25.67
C SER A 72 3.70 2.29 26.31
N LEU A 73 2.67 1.84 25.59
CA LEU A 73 1.29 1.77 26.09
C LEU A 73 1.14 0.96 27.40
N SER A 74 1.93 -0.11 27.54
CA SER A 74 2.01 -0.91 28.75
C SER A 74 3.46 -1.24 29.05
N SER A 75 3.90 -0.97 30.28
CA SER A 75 5.25 -1.27 30.76
C SER A 75 5.40 -2.73 31.20
N THR A 76 4.88 -3.65 30.38
CA THR A 76 4.99 -5.09 30.63
C THR A 76 5.81 -5.75 29.53
N ARG A 77 6.65 -6.71 29.91
CA ARG A 77 7.47 -7.47 28.96
C ARG A 77 6.64 -8.19 27.90
N ILE A 78 5.48 -8.73 28.29
CA ILE A 78 4.57 -9.45 27.39
C ILE A 78 4.04 -8.50 26.31
N PHE A 79 3.60 -7.30 26.68
CA PHE A 79 3.15 -6.30 25.71
C PHE A 79 4.26 -5.94 24.71
N CYS A 80 5.48 -5.71 25.19
CA CYS A 80 6.61 -5.39 24.32
C CYS A 80 6.96 -6.51 23.34
N LEU A 81 6.91 -7.78 23.78
CA LEU A 81 7.12 -8.92 22.89
C LEU A 81 6.03 -9.02 21.82
N ILE A 82 4.76 -8.84 22.21
CA ILE A 82 3.64 -8.82 21.27
C ILE A 82 3.77 -7.67 20.27
N TRP A 83 4.17 -6.48 20.73
CA TRP A 83 4.34 -5.32 19.88
C TRP A 83 5.44 -5.54 18.85
N VAL A 84 6.64 -5.92 19.29
CA VAL A 84 7.77 -6.20 18.38
C VAL A 84 7.40 -7.32 17.39
N TYR A 85 6.79 -8.39 17.88
CA TYR A 85 6.34 -9.50 17.03
C TYR A 85 5.34 -9.04 15.96
N SER A 86 4.29 -8.33 16.37
CA SER A 86 3.24 -7.83 15.47
C SER A 86 3.83 -6.92 14.40
N ASP A 87 4.72 -6.01 14.80
CA ASP A 87 5.36 -5.05 13.92
C ASP A 87 6.15 -5.76 12.83
N TYR A 88 7.11 -6.59 13.22
CA TYR A 88 8.01 -7.27 12.31
C TYR A 88 7.29 -8.32 11.44
N ALA A 89 6.43 -9.16 12.03
CA ALA A 89 5.72 -10.19 11.29
C ALA A 89 4.79 -9.60 10.23
N SER A 90 4.04 -8.56 10.58
CA SER A 90 3.13 -7.90 9.65
C SER A 90 3.89 -7.15 8.57
N TYR A 91 4.91 -6.37 8.95
CA TYR A 91 5.70 -5.58 7.99
C TYR A 91 6.39 -6.47 6.94
N VAL A 92 7.07 -7.52 7.39
CA VAL A 92 7.74 -8.46 6.49
C VAL A 92 6.74 -9.25 5.66
N SER A 93 5.60 -9.66 6.23
CA SER A 93 4.54 -10.32 5.45
C SER A 93 4.04 -9.43 4.32
N ILE A 94 3.79 -8.14 4.58
CA ILE A 94 3.38 -7.17 3.56
C ILE A 94 4.45 -7.04 2.47
N SER A 95 5.73 -6.98 2.85
CA SER A 95 6.87 -6.91 1.92
C SER A 95 6.99 -8.17 1.04
N CYS A 96 7.03 -9.36 1.66
CA CYS A 96 7.11 -10.65 0.97
C CYS A 96 5.93 -10.88 0.03
N LEU A 97 4.71 -10.54 0.46
CA LEU A 97 3.52 -10.65 -0.39
C LEU A 97 3.53 -9.64 -1.55
N THR A 98 4.10 -8.46 -1.34
CA THR A 98 4.26 -7.46 -2.42
C THR A 98 5.30 -7.93 -3.44
N ALA A 99 6.40 -8.53 -2.97
CA ALA A 99 7.39 -9.17 -3.83
C ALA A 99 6.76 -10.30 -4.64
N TRP A 100 6.00 -11.18 -3.99
CA TRP A 100 5.26 -12.23 -4.66
C TRP A 100 4.23 -11.69 -5.65
N ALA A 101 3.44 -10.68 -5.30
CA ALA A 101 2.48 -10.04 -6.19
C ALA A 101 3.15 -9.47 -7.46
N SER A 102 4.42 -9.07 -7.36
CA SER A 102 5.21 -8.59 -8.50
C SER A 102 5.59 -9.74 -9.44
N VAL A 103 5.99 -10.87 -8.90
CA VAL A 103 6.29 -12.11 -9.65
C VAL A 103 5.01 -12.68 -10.27
N GLU A 104 3.96 -12.85 -9.48
CA GLU A 104 2.67 -13.42 -9.89
C GLU A 104 2.08 -12.66 -11.08
N ARG A 105 2.19 -11.32 -11.10
CA ARG A 105 1.72 -10.52 -12.24
C ARG A 105 2.46 -10.83 -13.54
N HIS A 106 3.75 -11.16 -13.49
CA HIS A 106 4.46 -11.62 -14.69
C HIS A 106 3.93 -12.96 -15.17
N ILE A 107 3.67 -13.87 -14.25
CA ILE A 107 3.11 -15.19 -14.56
C ILE A 107 1.72 -15.02 -15.19
N LEU A 108 0.83 -14.22 -14.59
CA LEU A 108 -0.52 -13.99 -15.09
C LEU A 108 -0.55 -13.32 -16.47
N ILE A 109 0.36 -12.39 -16.75
CA ILE A 109 0.37 -11.63 -18.01
C ILE A 109 1.05 -12.42 -19.13
N PHE A 110 2.20 -13.03 -18.87
CA PHE A 110 3.04 -13.63 -19.92
C PHE A 110 2.96 -15.16 -19.97
N HIS A 111 2.46 -15.80 -18.92
CA HIS A 111 2.49 -17.26 -18.77
C HIS A 111 1.13 -17.83 -18.31
N GLN A 112 0.03 -17.43 -18.98
CA GLN A 112 -1.33 -17.87 -18.64
C GLN A 112 -1.48 -19.41 -18.57
N ASN A 113 -0.71 -20.14 -19.38
CA ASN A 113 -0.70 -21.61 -19.39
C ASN A 113 -0.24 -22.23 -18.05
N LEU A 114 0.52 -21.49 -17.23
CA LEU A 114 0.91 -21.92 -15.89
C LEU A 114 -0.23 -21.83 -14.87
N ILE A 115 -1.36 -21.22 -15.20
CA ILE A 115 -2.50 -21.03 -14.28
C ILE A 115 -3.79 -21.66 -14.87
N ALA A 116 -3.67 -22.35 -16.01
CA ALA A 116 -4.79 -22.93 -16.75
C ALA A 116 -5.52 -24.04 -15.97
N THR A 117 -4.80 -24.92 -15.27
CA THR A 117 -5.39 -26.03 -14.52
C THR A 117 -5.46 -25.74 -13.03
N GLN A 118 -6.38 -26.42 -12.30
CA GLN A 118 -6.54 -26.23 -10.85
C GLN A 118 -5.28 -26.59 -10.07
N THR A 119 -4.60 -27.69 -10.42
CA THR A 119 -3.35 -28.10 -9.78
C THR A 119 -2.24 -27.06 -9.97
N LYS A 120 -2.09 -26.57 -11.20
CA LYS A 120 -1.09 -25.53 -11.48
C LYS A 120 -1.45 -24.21 -10.80
N ARG A 121 -2.73 -23.86 -10.75
CA ARG A 121 -3.21 -22.71 -9.98
C ARG A 121 -2.90 -22.86 -8.49
N PHE A 122 -3.12 -24.02 -7.90
CA PHE A 122 -2.72 -24.26 -6.51
C PHE A 122 -1.22 -24.03 -6.30
N LEU A 123 -0.40 -24.65 -7.16
CA LEU A 123 1.06 -24.58 -7.08
C LEU A 123 1.64 -23.18 -7.31
N PHE A 124 1.15 -22.45 -8.31
CA PHE A 124 1.71 -21.16 -8.74
C PHE A 124 0.96 -19.94 -8.20
N HIS A 125 -0.14 -20.11 -7.46
CA HIS A 125 -0.91 -19.00 -6.88
C HIS A 125 -1.11 -19.16 -5.38
N TYR A 126 -1.78 -20.24 -4.97
CA TYR A 126 -2.22 -20.40 -3.58
C TYR A 126 -1.09 -20.84 -2.65
N LEU A 127 -0.23 -21.76 -3.09
CA LEU A 127 0.88 -22.25 -2.27
C LEU A 127 1.89 -21.13 -1.91
N PRO A 128 2.38 -20.31 -2.87
CA PRO A 128 3.27 -19.20 -2.53
C PRO A 128 2.59 -18.17 -1.62
N LEU A 129 1.30 -17.87 -1.85
CA LEU A 129 0.53 -16.98 -0.99
C LEU A 129 0.49 -17.48 0.46
N ILE A 130 0.25 -18.78 0.67
CA ILE A 130 0.26 -19.40 2.02
C ILE A 130 1.66 -19.36 2.62
N ILE A 131 2.70 -19.74 1.86
CA ILE A 131 4.09 -19.76 2.35
C ILE A 131 4.54 -18.36 2.75
N PHE A 132 4.43 -17.37 1.86
CA PHE A 132 4.86 -16.00 2.14
C PHE A 132 4.01 -15.30 3.21
N SER A 133 2.78 -15.74 3.41
CA SER A 133 1.96 -15.27 4.53
C SER A 133 2.31 -15.95 5.85
N ALA A 134 2.59 -17.24 5.89
CA ALA A 134 2.80 -17.96 7.15
C ALA A 134 4.25 -17.85 7.66
N TYR A 135 5.21 -17.82 6.74
CA TYR A 135 6.63 -17.83 7.06
C TYR A 135 7.05 -16.70 8.03
N PRO A 136 6.71 -15.41 7.81
CA PRO A 136 7.18 -14.35 8.71
C PRO A 136 6.60 -14.48 10.12
N PHE A 137 5.34 -14.88 10.26
CA PHE A 137 4.73 -15.09 11.57
C PHE A 137 5.41 -16.25 12.31
N ILE A 138 5.64 -17.39 11.64
CA ILE A 138 6.34 -18.52 12.28
C ILE A 138 7.78 -18.11 12.65
N TYR A 139 8.50 -17.46 11.74
CA TYR A 139 9.86 -16.99 11.97
C TYR A 139 9.94 -16.09 13.21
N TYR A 140 9.12 -15.04 13.29
CA TYR A 140 9.17 -14.11 14.42
C TYR A 140 8.58 -14.67 15.72
N ILE A 141 7.71 -15.69 15.68
CA ILE A 141 7.36 -16.47 16.88
C ILE A 141 8.62 -17.12 17.46
N VAL A 142 9.40 -17.81 16.62
CA VAL A 142 10.64 -18.47 17.05
C VAL A 142 11.64 -17.46 17.61
N ILE A 143 11.87 -16.37 16.88
CA ILE A 143 12.85 -15.36 17.26
C ILE A 143 12.49 -14.66 18.59
N PHE A 144 11.24 -14.21 18.77
CA PHE A 144 10.91 -13.40 19.94
C PHE A 144 10.44 -14.21 21.16
N PHE A 145 9.80 -15.37 20.96
CA PHE A 145 9.23 -16.15 22.07
C PHE A 145 10.06 -17.36 22.45
N ILE A 146 10.71 -18.04 21.49
CA ILE A 146 11.50 -19.26 21.76
C ILE A 146 12.96 -18.94 22.03
N LEU A 147 13.50 -17.90 21.38
CA LEU A 147 14.86 -17.40 21.59
C LEU A 147 14.86 -16.04 22.31
N PRO A 148 14.22 -15.90 23.49
CA PRO A 148 14.05 -14.61 24.11
C PRO A 148 15.39 -14.05 24.59
N CYS A 149 15.54 -12.76 24.36
CA CYS A 149 16.57 -11.93 24.94
C CYS A 149 16.55 -11.92 26.48
N LYS A 150 17.73 -11.93 27.11
CA LYS A 150 17.86 -11.74 28.57
C LYS A 150 17.82 -10.27 28.98
N THR A 151 17.93 -9.34 28.04
CA THR A 151 17.93 -7.90 28.29
C THR A 151 16.59 -7.42 28.85
N VAL A 152 16.65 -6.44 29.76
CA VAL A 152 15.46 -5.80 30.33
C VAL A 152 14.87 -4.86 29.26
N PRO A 153 13.55 -4.91 28.98
CA PRO A 153 12.94 -3.99 28.03
C PRO A 153 13.10 -2.53 28.46
N ASP A 154 13.49 -1.67 27.52
CA ASP A 154 13.55 -0.23 27.71
C ASP A 154 12.26 0.42 27.21
N TYR A 155 11.33 0.67 28.14
CA TYR A 155 10.01 1.25 27.84
C TYR A 155 10.04 2.70 27.33
N THR A 156 11.22 3.35 27.33
CA THR A 156 11.43 4.70 26.79
C THR A 156 11.80 4.69 25.30
N MET A 157 12.10 3.51 24.74
CA MET A 157 12.41 3.31 23.32
C MET A 157 11.21 2.75 22.55
N PRO A 158 11.09 3.03 21.23
CA PRO A 158 10.06 2.42 20.41
C PRO A 158 10.22 0.91 20.42
N ARG A 159 9.10 0.17 20.51
CA ARG A 159 9.10 -1.30 20.59
C ARG A 159 9.92 -1.82 21.79
N CYS A 160 9.99 -1.01 22.84
CA CYS A 160 10.69 -1.26 24.09
C CYS A 160 12.18 -1.63 23.97
N GLY A 161 12.85 -1.23 22.89
CA GLY A 161 14.28 -1.50 22.67
C GLY A 161 14.67 -2.97 22.45
N LEU A 162 13.71 -3.91 22.47
CA LEU A 162 13.95 -5.36 22.36
C LEU A 162 14.63 -5.78 21.05
N VAL A 163 14.47 -4.97 20.01
CA VAL A 163 15.05 -5.18 18.68
C VAL A 163 16.57 -5.32 18.72
N ASN A 164 17.24 -4.51 19.57
CA ASN A 164 18.70 -4.46 19.60
C ASN A 164 19.32 -5.80 20.01
N CYS A 165 18.69 -6.50 20.96
CA CYS A 165 19.24 -7.76 21.46
C CYS A 165 19.08 -8.91 20.46
N VAL A 166 17.98 -8.97 19.70
CA VAL A 166 17.82 -10.00 18.67
C VAL A 166 18.91 -9.91 17.60
N TYR A 167 19.38 -8.69 17.33
CA TYR A 167 20.44 -8.42 16.37
C TYR A 167 21.87 -8.52 16.93
N GLU A 168 22.05 -8.84 18.21
CA GLU A 168 23.38 -9.20 18.74
C GLU A 168 23.89 -10.51 18.12
N ASN A 169 22.98 -11.42 17.75
CA ASN A 169 23.34 -12.59 16.97
C ASN A 169 23.48 -12.19 15.50
N ALA A 170 24.73 -12.05 15.05
CA ALA A 170 25.06 -11.66 13.68
C ALA A 170 24.36 -12.53 12.62
N SER A 171 24.19 -13.84 12.86
CA SER A 171 23.53 -14.74 11.91
C SER A 171 22.03 -14.46 11.78
N ILE A 172 21.35 -14.18 12.91
CA ILE A 172 19.91 -13.82 12.91
C ILE A 172 19.72 -12.47 12.23
N GLY A 173 20.56 -11.48 12.58
CA GLY A 173 20.51 -10.16 11.95
C GLY A 173 20.78 -10.21 10.46
N LEU A 174 21.81 -10.95 10.03
CA LEU A 174 22.12 -11.12 8.63
C LEU A 174 20.98 -11.80 7.87
N TRP A 175 20.39 -12.86 8.42
CA TRP A 175 19.25 -13.53 7.80
C TRP A 175 18.03 -12.60 7.69
N ASP A 176 17.71 -11.88 8.77
CA ASP A 176 16.59 -10.96 8.78
C ASP A 176 16.77 -9.78 7.81
N GLY A 177 17.96 -9.18 7.81
CA GLY A 177 18.30 -8.12 6.88
C GLY A 177 18.27 -8.60 5.42
N LEU A 178 18.93 -9.73 5.12
CA LEU A 178 19.03 -10.23 3.75
C LEU A 178 17.72 -10.86 3.26
N ALA A 179 17.25 -11.91 3.93
CA ALA A 179 16.13 -12.73 3.46
C ALA A 179 14.78 -12.05 3.63
N ASN A 180 14.57 -11.34 4.74
CA ASN A 180 13.26 -10.77 5.05
C ASN A 180 13.09 -9.33 4.53
N ASN A 181 14.18 -8.62 4.23
CA ASN A 181 14.12 -7.22 3.80
C ASN A 181 14.74 -6.98 2.42
N ILE A 182 16.03 -7.28 2.24
CA ILE A 182 16.77 -6.93 1.03
C ILE A 182 16.27 -7.74 -0.19
N ILE A 183 16.16 -9.07 -0.07
CA ILE A 183 15.72 -9.94 -1.17
C ILE A 183 14.32 -9.57 -1.66
N PRO A 184 13.28 -9.45 -0.79
CA PRO A 184 11.95 -9.01 -1.22
C PRO A 184 11.99 -7.65 -1.93
N SER A 185 12.76 -6.69 -1.42
CA SER A 185 12.89 -5.37 -2.03
C SER A 185 13.49 -5.44 -3.44
N PHE A 186 14.55 -6.23 -3.64
CA PHE A 186 15.13 -6.45 -4.96
C PHE A 186 14.17 -7.14 -5.91
N ILE A 187 13.42 -8.16 -5.45
CA ILE A 187 12.40 -8.83 -6.24
C ILE A 187 11.34 -7.83 -6.70
N ILE A 188 10.83 -6.96 -5.81
CA ILE A 188 9.84 -5.92 -6.17
C ILE A 188 10.39 -5.03 -7.29
N VAL A 189 11.62 -4.51 -7.14
CA VAL A 189 12.23 -3.60 -8.11
C VAL A 189 12.50 -4.29 -9.45
N ILE A 190 13.18 -5.44 -9.44
CA ILE A 190 13.58 -6.16 -10.65
C ILE A 190 12.35 -6.57 -11.45
N PHE A 191 11.36 -7.19 -10.81
CA PHE A 191 10.15 -7.59 -11.51
C PHE A 191 9.36 -6.36 -11.97
N SER A 192 9.23 -5.30 -11.16
CA SER A 192 8.52 -4.10 -11.61
C SER A 192 9.16 -3.43 -12.84
N LEU A 193 10.49 -3.34 -12.89
CA LEU A 193 11.23 -2.86 -14.06
C LEU A 193 11.06 -3.79 -15.26
N ALA A 194 11.17 -5.10 -15.05
CA ALA A 194 10.95 -6.11 -16.10
C ALA A 194 9.52 -6.01 -16.68
N LEU A 195 8.52 -5.74 -15.84
CA LEU A 195 7.13 -5.58 -16.26
C LEU A 195 7.00 -4.41 -17.20
N ILE A 196 7.56 -3.24 -16.81
CA ILE A 196 7.55 -2.02 -17.63
C ILE A 196 8.26 -2.26 -18.95
N GLY A 197 9.47 -2.84 -18.91
CA GLY A 197 10.25 -3.12 -20.11
C GLY A 197 9.49 -4.00 -21.09
N ARG A 198 8.91 -5.11 -20.62
CA ARG A 198 8.10 -6.01 -21.47
C ARG A 198 6.82 -5.36 -21.97
N VAL A 199 6.14 -4.59 -21.12
CA VAL A 199 4.95 -3.80 -21.48
C VAL A 199 5.28 -2.85 -22.63
N TRP A 200 6.40 -2.14 -22.53
CA TRP A 200 6.82 -1.17 -23.53
C TRP A 200 7.22 -1.85 -24.84
N TYR A 201 8.02 -2.92 -24.75
CA TYR A 201 8.42 -3.72 -25.89
C TYR A 201 7.21 -4.30 -26.64
N ASN A 202 6.25 -4.89 -25.92
CA ASN A 202 5.04 -5.44 -26.53
C ASN A 202 4.15 -4.36 -27.16
N LYS A 203 4.08 -3.17 -26.54
CA LYS A 203 3.36 -2.03 -27.11
C LYS A 203 3.95 -1.61 -28.46
N TYR A 204 5.28 -1.57 -28.55
CA TYR A 204 5.96 -1.22 -29.80
C TYR A 204 5.79 -2.30 -30.87
N ARG A 205 5.97 -3.58 -30.51
CA ARG A 205 5.96 -4.68 -31.47
C ARG A 205 4.55 -5.04 -31.98
N MET A 206 3.52 -5.00 -31.13
CA MET A 206 2.28 -5.70 -31.45
C MET A 206 1.21 -4.91 -32.19
N GLY A 207 1.29 -3.58 -32.35
CA GLY A 207 0.48 -2.76 -33.30
C GLY A 207 -1.04 -2.96 -33.40
N ARG A 208 -1.65 -3.89 -32.65
CA ARG A 208 -3.00 -4.44 -32.81
C ARG A 208 -3.78 -4.33 -31.50
N ARG A 209 -5.10 -4.51 -31.61
CA ARG A 209 -6.16 -4.45 -30.58
C ARG A 209 -6.00 -5.43 -29.40
N PHE A 210 -4.81 -5.56 -28.82
CA PHE A 210 -4.63 -6.19 -27.52
C PHE A 210 -5.49 -5.42 -26.51
N GLN A 211 -6.11 -6.11 -25.53
CA GLN A 211 -6.96 -5.50 -24.48
C GLN A 211 -6.13 -4.68 -23.47
N TRP A 212 -5.30 -3.76 -23.99
CA TRP A 212 -4.35 -2.90 -23.30
C TRP A 212 -4.98 -2.15 -22.14
N ARG A 213 -6.25 -1.75 -22.31
CA ARG A 213 -6.97 -0.95 -21.33
C ARG A 213 -7.18 -1.67 -20.00
N ASN A 214 -7.26 -3.00 -19.98
CA ASN A 214 -7.43 -3.74 -18.73
C ASN A 214 -6.07 -4.00 -18.05
N TYR A 215 -5.06 -4.44 -18.83
CA TYR A 215 -3.71 -4.69 -18.30
C TYR A 215 -3.01 -3.43 -17.78
N LYS A 216 -3.14 -2.29 -18.47
CA LYS A 216 -2.51 -1.02 -18.06
C LYS A 216 -2.85 -0.65 -16.62
N LYS A 217 -4.08 -0.91 -16.18
CA LYS A 217 -4.57 -0.46 -14.87
C LYS A 217 -3.95 -1.27 -13.74
N LEU A 218 -3.91 -2.58 -13.91
CA LEU A 218 -3.23 -3.47 -12.98
C LEU A 218 -1.73 -3.19 -12.96
N THR A 219 -1.10 -2.92 -14.11
CA THR A 219 0.33 -2.54 -14.15
C THR A 219 0.59 -1.25 -13.38
N VAL A 220 -0.25 -0.21 -13.53
CA VAL A 220 -0.09 1.06 -12.82
C VAL A 220 -0.15 0.86 -11.30
N GLN A 221 -1.08 0.04 -10.80
CA GLN A 221 -1.16 -0.23 -9.36
C GLN A 221 0.14 -0.83 -8.80
N LEU A 222 0.70 -1.86 -9.47
CA LEU A 222 1.94 -2.48 -8.98
C LEU A 222 3.09 -1.48 -9.06
N LEU A 223 3.17 -0.74 -10.15
CA LEU A 223 4.23 0.23 -10.37
C LEU A 223 4.20 1.31 -9.29
N SER A 224 3.02 1.82 -8.95
CA SER A 224 2.87 2.77 -7.85
C SER A 224 3.31 2.17 -6.51
N ILE A 225 2.99 0.90 -6.23
CA ILE A 225 3.48 0.22 -5.03
C ILE A 225 5.01 0.08 -5.07
N SER A 226 5.59 -0.36 -6.19
CA SER A 226 7.05 -0.47 -6.32
C SER A 226 7.76 0.86 -6.12
N VAL A 227 7.21 1.96 -6.64
CA VAL A 227 7.76 3.30 -6.42
C VAL A 227 7.73 3.67 -4.94
N LEU A 228 6.66 3.34 -4.21
CA LEU A 228 6.60 3.54 -2.76
C LEU A 228 7.71 2.75 -2.03
N TYR A 229 7.90 1.47 -2.37
CA TYR A 229 8.96 0.64 -1.78
C TYR A 229 10.36 1.18 -2.11
N SER A 230 10.61 1.55 -3.37
CA SER A 230 11.89 2.17 -3.75
C SER A 230 12.13 3.50 -3.04
N ALA A 231 11.09 4.32 -2.85
CA ALA A 231 11.24 5.63 -2.21
C ALA A 231 11.49 5.52 -0.70
N PHE A 232 10.81 4.61 -0.01
CA PHE A 232 10.78 4.59 1.45
C PHE A 232 11.54 3.42 2.08
N LEU A 233 11.64 2.26 1.42
CA LEU A 233 12.31 1.07 1.97
C LEU A 233 13.73 0.89 1.45
N PHE A 234 14.03 1.32 0.22
CA PHE A 234 15.38 1.18 -0.33
C PHE A 234 16.45 1.99 0.44
N PRO A 235 16.21 3.27 0.84
CA PRO A 235 17.23 4.04 1.56
C PRO A 235 17.73 3.40 2.87
N PRO A 236 16.86 2.96 3.82
CA PRO A 236 17.35 2.32 5.04
C PRO A 236 18.04 0.99 4.76
N MET A 237 17.63 0.24 3.73
CA MET A 237 18.28 -1.02 3.37
C MET A 237 19.67 -0.84 2.80
N LEU A 238 19.89 0.22 2.01
CA LEU A 238 21.22 0.56 1.50
C LEU A 238 22.18 0.87 2.65
N LEU A 239 21.77 1.68 3.63
CA LEU A 239 22.59 1.95 4.81
C LEU A 239 22.80 0.71 5.67
N TYR A 240 21.78 -0.12 5.86
CA TYR A 240 21.93 -1.37 6.59
C TYR A 240 22.98 -2.27 5.93
N THR A 241 22.98 -2.39 4.60
CA THR A 241 24.04 -3.13 3.89
C THR A 241 25.42 -2.50 4.06
N ALA A 242 25.51 -1.17 4.05
CA ALA A 242 26.79 -0.48 4.25
C ALA A 242 27.33 -0.72 5.67
N TYR A 243 26.49 -0.66 6.70
CA TYR A 243 26.88 -1.00 8.07
C TYR A 243 27.33 -2.45 8.19
N SER A 244 26.62 -3.38 7.55
CA SER A 244 27.04 -4.80 7.52
C SER A 244 28.37 -5.03 6.79
N ALA A 245 28.76 -4.12 5.89
CA ALA A 245 30.04 -4.14 5.19
C ALA A 245 31.17 -3.43 5.98
N GLY A 246 30.93 -2.99 7.22
CA GLY A 246 31.92 -2.37 8.08
C GLY A 246 31.90 -0.84 8.13
N LEU A 247 30.90 -0.18 7.53
CA LEU A 247 30.70 1.25 7.72
C LEU A 247 30.36 1.53 9.19
N SER A 248 31.03 2.51 9.82
CA SER A 248 30.71 2.91 11.20
C SER A 248 29.26 3.40 11.31
N TYR A 249 28.56 3.01 12.37
CA TYR A 249 27.17 3.39 12.62
C TYR A 249 26.99 4.90 12.77
N ASP A 250 28.03 5.62 13.22
CA ASP A 250 27.99 7.09 13.34
C ASP A 250 27.78 7.77 11.98
N VAL A 251 28.19 7.12 10.88
CA VAL A 251 28.04 7.63 9.53
C VAL A 251 26.62 7.42 9.04
N GLY A 252 25.76 8.39 9.35
CA GLY A 252 24.39 8.43 8.85
C GLY A 252 23.34 7.82 9.78
N ALA A 253 23.65 7.57 11.05
CA ALA A 253 22.68 7.10 12.06
C ALA A 253 21.36 7.91 12.05
N GLU A 254 21.44 9.25 11.98
CA GLU A 254 20.26 10.10 11.96
C GLU A 254 19.41 9.91 10.68
N PHE A 255 20.07 9.76 9.53
CA PHE A 255 19.39 9.48 8.27
C PHE A 255 18.76 8.09 8.31
N TYR A 256 19.49 7.07 8.78
CA TYR A 256 18.97 5.72 8.95
C TYR A 256 17.72 5.69 9.84
N SER A 257 17.77 6.35 11.00
CA SER A 257 16.61 6.47 11.91
C SER A 257 15.42 7.17 11.24
N SER A 258 15.67 8.24 10.49
CA SER A 258 14.62 8.98 9.77
C SER A 258 14.05 8.16 8.61
N SER A 259 14.89 7.44 7.87
CA SER A 259 14.50 6.54 6.80
C SER A 259 13.68 5.34 7.31
N LEU A 260 14.04 4.77 8.46
CA LEU A 260 13.22 3.76 9.13
C LEU A 260 11.85 4.32 9.53
N PHE A 261 11.78 5.57 10.00
CA PHE A 261 10.48 6.21 10.26
C PHE A 261 9.65 6.36 8.97
N PHE A 262 10.28 6.74 7.86
CA PHE A 262 9.57 6.86 6.58
C PHE A 262 9.13 5.51 6.00
N SER A 263 9.74 4.39 6.39
CA SER A 263 9.33 3.06 5.91
C SER A 263 7.89 2.69 6.33
N TYR A 264 7.39 3.24 7.44
CA TYR A 264 5.99 3.10 7.87
C TYR A 264 5.00 3.71 6.86
N PHE A 265 5.44 4.66 6.02
CA PHE A 265 4.57 5.23 4.99
C PHE A 265 4.25 4.24 3.87
N VAL A 266 5.05 3.18 3.71
CA VAL A 266 4.72 2.11 2.76
C VAL A 266 3.38 1.47 3.13
N THR A 267 3.22 1.06 4.39
CA THR A 267 1.98 0.41 4.86
C THR A 267 0.81 1.40 4.92
N LEU A 268 1.08 2.67 5.28
CA LEU A 268 0.07 3.72 5.29
C LEU A 268 -0.45 4.08 3.89
N LEU A 269 0.41 4.09 2.86
CA LEU A 269 0.06 4.56 1.53
C LEU A 269 -0.45 3.47 0.58
N ILE A 270 -0.13 2.18 0.82
CA ILE A 270 -0.61 1.07 0.00
C ILE A 270 -2.14 1.11 -0.21
N PRO A 271 -2.98 1.27 0.83
CA PRO A 271 -4.44 1.31 0.66
C PRO A 271 -4.92 2.47 -0.22
N CYS A 272 -4.29 3.64 -0.07
CA CYS A 272 -4.58 4.82 -0.89
C CYS A 272 -4.24 4.57 -2.37
N VAL A 273 -3.07 3.95 -2.63
CA VAL A 273 -2.66 3.57 -3.99
C VAL A 273 -3.63 2.55 -4.60
N CYS A 274 -4.13 1.60 -3.81
CA CYS A 274 -5.15 0.64 -4.26
C CYS A 274 -6.45 1.35 -4.68
N ILE A 275 -6.96 2.31 -3.91
CA ILE A 275 -8.15 3.11 -4.27
C ILE A 275 -7.94 3.85 -5.59
N VAL A 276 -6.84 4.59 -5.71
CA VAL A 276 -6.54 5.41 -6.89
C VAL A 276 -6.40 4.54 -8.15
N SER A 277 -5.94 3.31 -7.98
CA SER A 277 -5.71 2.37 -9.07
C SER A 277 -6.97 1.59 -9.49
N LEU A 278 -8.05 1.62 -8.71
CA LEU A 278 -9.31 0.92 -9.02
C LEU A 278 -10.14 1.71 -10.04
N PRO A 279 -10.18 1.29 -11.32
CA PRO A 279 -10.89 2.04 -12.35
C PRO A 279 -12.41 1.92 -12.25
N GLU A 280 -12.94 0.78 -11.81
CA GLU A 280 -14.37 0.55 -11.65
C GLU A 280 -14.91 1.53 -10.62
N LEU A 281 -14.14 1.72 -9.54
CA LEU A 281 -14.43 2.69 -8.51
C LEU A 281 -14.46 4.12 -9.07
N ARG A 282 -13.44 4.51 -9.85
CA ARG A 282 -13.42 5.82 -10.52
C ARG A 282 -14.63 6.02 -11.43
N THR A 283 -15.04 5.00 -12.16
CA THR A 283 -16.24 5.10 -13.02
C THR A 283 -17.54 5.19 -12.24
N LYS A 284 -17.66 4.47 -11.11
CA LYS A 284 -18.82 4.55 -10.21
C LYS A 284 -18.90 5.92 -9.53
N LEU A 285 -17.80 6.43 -8.99
CA LEU A 285 -17.71 7.79 -8.43
C LEU A 285 -18.04 8.87 -9.47
N TYR A 286 -17.55 8.73 -10.70
CA TYR A 286 -17.89 9.65 -11.77
C TYR A 286 -19.38 9.63 -12.12
N LYS A 287 -20.03 8.45 -12.10
CA LYS A 287 -21.48 8.34 -12.30
C LYS A 287 -22.26 8.99 -11.16
N VAL A 288 -21.87 8.74 -9.90
CA VAL A 288 -22.53 9.33 -8.71
C VAL A 288 -22.41 10.86 -8.72
N THR A 289 -21.21 11.39 -8.96
CA THR A 289 -20.99 12.85 -9.04
C THR A 289 -21.74 13.49 -10.21
N ARG A 290 -21.82 12.81 -11.37
CA ARG A 290 -22.63 13.26 -12.51
C ARG A 290 -24.13 13.24 -12.21
N MET A 291 -24.62 12.25 -11.47
CA MET A 291 -26.02 12.21 -11.03
C MET A 291 -26.31 13.34 -10.03
N TYR A 292 -25.43 13.56 -9.05
CA TYR A 292 -25.57 14.66 -8.10
C TYR A 292 -25.58 16.03 -8.80
N ARG A 293 -24.67 16.26 -9.77
CA ARG A 293 -24.67 17.50 -10.57
C ARG A 293 -25.93 17.71 -11.42
N ARG A 294 -26.60 16.64 -11.85
CA ARG A 294 -27.88 16.72 -12.57
C ARG A 294 -29.07 16.90 -11.63
N ALA A 295 -28.96 16.41 -10.40
CA ALA A 295 -29.98 16.52 -9.37
C ALA A 295 -30.01 17.89 -8.69
N ILE A 296 -28.94 18.69 -8.81
CA ILE A 296 -29.00 20.12 -8.52
C ILE A 296 -29.70 20.77 -9.72
N PRO A 297 -31.01 21.11 -9.65
CA PRO A 297 -31.61 21.93 -10.68
C PRO A 297 -30.76 23.19 -10.75
N VAL A 298 -30.22 23.48 -11.94
CA VAL A 298 -29.74 24.83 -12.20
C VAL A 298 -30.98 25.68 -11.99
N ILE A 299 -31.07 26.33 -10.82
CA ILE A 299 -31.95 27.47 -10.62
C ILE A 299 -31.41 28.46 -11.63
N SER A 300 -31.95 28.36 -12.84
CA SER A 300 -31.82 29.37 -13.85
C SER A 300 -32.33 30.60 -13.14
N MET A 301 -31.41 31.47 -12.71
CA MET A 301 -31.71 32.89 -12.62
C MET A 301 -32.14 33.24 -14.03
N ARG A 302 -33.43 33.03 -14.33
CA ARG A 302 -34.15 33.88 -15.26
C ARG A 302 -33.84 35.26 -14.73
N MET A 303 -32.88 35.92 -15.37
CA MET A 303 -32.81 37.36 -15.36
C MET A 303 -34.24 37.81 -15.60
N LEU A 304 -34.82 38.44 -14.58
CA LEU A 304 -36.09 39.12 -14.71
C LEU A 304 -36.00 39.93 -16.01
N PRO A 305 -36.92 39.75 -16.96
CA PRO A 305 -36.95 40.59 -18.13
C PRO A 305 -37.10 42.02 -17.61
N ILE A 306 -36.04 42.82 -17.76
CA ILE A 306 -36.15 44.27 -17.65
C ILE A 306 -37.13 44.65 -18.74
N SER A 307 -38.36 44.93 -18.30
CA SER A 307 -39.48 45.40 -19.08
C SER A 307 -39.03 46.58 -19.94
N ARG A 308 -38.89 46.36 -21.25
CA ARG A 308 -39.01 47.43 -22.23
C ARG A 308 -40.48 47.85 -22.26
N LEU A 309 -40.76 48.92 -21.52
CA LEU A 309 -41.88 49.81 -21.75
C LEU A 309 -41.66 50.54 -23.09
N GLY A 310 -42.73 50.65 -23.88
CA GLY A 310 -42.79 51.38 -25.14
C GLY A 310 -42.29 50.53 -26.32
N ASP A 311 -42.96 50.43 -27.46
CA ASP A 311 -43.93 51.32 -28.08
C ASP A 311 -44.66 50.45 -29.12
N GLY A 312 -45.97 50.55 -29.28
CA GLY A 312 -46.46 51.43 -30.34
C GLY A 312 -47.08 50.57 -31.45
N ARG A 313 -48.41 50.58 -31.49
CA ARG A 313 -49.26 49.99 -32.52
C ARG A 313 -48.76 50.32 -33.93
N THR A 314 -48.85 49.36 -34.84
CA THR A 314 -49.54 49.59 -36.13
C THR A 314 -50.05 48.28 -36.71
N ALA A 315 -51.36 48.25 -36.91
CA ALA A 315 -52.09 47.25 -37.65
C ALA A 315 -51.75 47.25 -39.14
N ARG A 316 -52.07 46.11 -39.79
CA ARG A 316 -52.48 45.88 -41.18
C ARG A 316 -51.77 44.62 -41.70
N VAL A 317 -52.32 43.79 -42.57
CA VAL A 317 -53.61 43.60 -43.25
C VAL A 317 -53.42 42.21 -43.89
N ALA A 318 -54.44 41.35 -43.84
CA ALA A 318 -54.46 40.09 -44.57
C ALA A 318 -54.56 40.35 -46.09
N PRO A 319 -53.97 39.48 -46.92
CA PRO A 319 -54.76 38.84 -47.96
C PRO A 319 -54.51 37.31 -47.93
N ALA A 320 -55.56 36.51 -47.83
CA ALA A 320 -56.44 36.08 -48.92
C ALA A 320 -55.82 34.94 -49.73
N LEU A 321 -56.53 33.82 -49.61
CA LEU A 321 -56.41 32.54 -50.30
C LEU A 321 -56.17 32.65 -51.81
N SER A 322 -55.38 31.71 -52.30
CA SER A 322 -55.68 30.94 -53.51
C SER A 322 -55.16 29.52 -53.34
#